data_AF-A0A1I5Q342-F1
#
_entry.id   AF-A0A1I5Q342-F1
#
_cell.length_a   1.000
_cell.length_b   1.000
_cell.length_c   1.000
_cell.angle_alpha   90.00
_cell.angle_beta   90.00
_cell.angle_gamma   90.00
#
_symmetry.space_group_name_H-M   'P 1'
#
loop_
_entity.id
_entity.type
_entity.pdbx_description
1 polymer ?
#
loop_
_entity_poly.entity_id
_entity_poly.type
_entity_poly.pdbx_seq_one_letter_code
_entity_poly.pdbx_strand_id
1 'polypeptide(L)'
;MKRVKFYVCPDCGNILTATGGGELHCCGRKLEPLEARPADEDHAMTVQEIEEDWYITFPHPMRKEHFIRFAAYAATDRVLLVRLYPEQGSELRIPQLRGGGKLYLCCSRDGLFEIKL
;
A
#
# COMPACT_ATOMS: atom_id res chain seq x y z
N MET A 1 7.60 -11.01 6.71
CA MET A 1 7.57 -9.94 7.72
C MET A 1 6.16 -9.83 8.28
N LYS A 2 5.88 -10.43 9.46
CA LYS A 2 4.53 -10.39 10.06
C LYS A 2 4.21 -9.10 10.83
N ARG A 3 5.19 -8.21 11.01
CA ARG A 3 5.10 -7.04 11.92
C ARG A 3 5.32 -5.69 11.23
N VAL A 4 5.33 -5.65 9.89
CA VAL A 4 5.45 -4.35 9.21
C VAL A 4 4.22 -3.51 9.50
N LYS A 5 4.45 -2.27 9.93
CA LYS A 5 3.43 -1.25 10.13
C LYS A 5 3.66 -0.13 9.14
N PHE A 6 2.57 0.38 8.58
CA PHE A 6 2.58 1.53 7.67
C PHE A 6 2.03 2.76 8.38
N TYR A 7 2.58 3.92 8.08
CA TYR A 7 2.15 5.19 8.63
C TYR A 7 2.08 6.21 7.51
N VAL A 8 1.06 7.06 7.55
CA VAL A 8 0.92 8.17 6.61
C VAL A 8 0.72 9.45 7.40
N CYS A 9 1.58 10.44 7.14
CA CYS A 9 1.38 11.77 7.70
C CYS A 9 0.21 12.47 6.98
N PRO A 10 -0.84 12.92 7.70
CA PRO A 10 -1.98 13.57 7.07
C PRO A 10 -1.63 14.93 6.46
N ASP A 11 -0.62 15.64 6.99
CA ASP A 11 -0.27 17.00 6.53
C ASP A 11 0.59 17.00 5.26
N CYS A 12 1.65 16.19 5.23
CA CYS A 12 2.61 16.18 4.12
C CYS A 12 2.51 14.93 3.24
N GLY A 13 1.68 13.95 3.61
CA GLY A 13 1.54 12.70 2.87
C GLY A 13 2.80 11.83 2.89
N ASN A 14 3.72 12.04 3.84
CA ASN A 14 4.89 11.18 3.98
C ASN A 14 4.48 9.76 4.37
N ILE A 15 5.12 8.76 3.77
CA ILE A 15 4.83 7.35 4.00
C ILE A 15 6.03 6.76 4.74
N LEU A 16 5.78 6.20 5.92
CA LEU A 16 6.80 5.59 6.75
C LEU A 16 6.45 4.13 7.00
N THR A 17 7.49 3.31 7.18
CA THR A 17 7.34 1.90 7.54
C THR A 17 8.17 1.60 8.77
N ALA A 18 7.67 0.72 9.64
CA ALA A 18 8.41 0.21 10.77
C ALA A 18 8.24 -1.30 10.88
N THR A 19 9.33 -2.01 11.19
CA THR A 19 9.34 -3.48 11.39
C THR A 19 9.31 -3.87 12.87
N GLY A 20 9.57 -2.92 13.77
CA GLY A 20 9.62 -3.09 15.22
C GLY A 20 8.70 -2.12 15.97
N GLY A 21 8.86 -2.07 17.28
CA GLY A 21 8.21 -1.04 18.12
C GLY A 21 8.97 0.29 18.02
N GLY A 22 8.23 1.40 18.08
CA GLY A 22 8.79 2.75 18.08
C GLY A 22 7.69 3.79 17.89
N GLU A 23 7.92 5.00 18.39
CA GLU A 23 7.04 6.15 18.13
C GLU A 23 7.58 6.91 16.93
N LEU A 24 6.75 7.06 15.89
CA LEU A 24 7.11 7.84 14.72
C LEU A 24 6.46 9.21 14.79
N HIS A 25 7.26 10.24 14.50
CA HIS A 25 6.78 11.61 14.43
C HIS A 25 7.03 12.17 13.03
N CYS A 26 6.05 12.91 12.51
CA CYS A 26 6.17 13.66 11.27
C CYS A 26 5.40 14.98 11.42
N CYS A 27 5.92 16.09 10.90
CA CYS A 27 5.27 17.41 11.01
C CYS A 27 4.91 17.81 12.46
N GLY A 28 5.73 17.41 13.44
CA GLY A 28 5.54 17.75 14.86
C GLY A 28 4.47 16.93 15.59
N ARG A 29 3.81 15.97 14.94
CA ARG A 29 2.82 15.09 15.58
C ARG A 29 3.27 13.63 15.60
N LYS A 30 2.79 12.90 16.59
CA LYS A 30 2.91 11.45 16.65
C LYS A 30 2.00 10.83 15.58
N LEU A 31 2.52 9.85 14.86
CA LEU A 31 1.77 9.09 13.86
C LEU A 31 1.28 7.77 14.46
N GLU A 32 0.03 7.46 14.19
CA GLU A 32 -0.55 6.15 14.51
C GLU A 32 -0.40 5.20 13.31
N PRO A 33 -0.19 3.89 13.57
CA PRO A 33 -0.09 2.92 12.50
C PRO A 33 -1.44 2.76 11.79
N LEU A 34 -1.39 2.63 10.47
CA LEU A 34 -2.56 2.28 9.68
C LEU A 34 -3.01 0.85 9.99
N GLU A 35 -4.30 0.69 10.25
CA GLU A 35 -4.92 -0.62 10.41
C GLU A 35 -5.31 -1.18 9.05
N ALA A 36 -4.75 -2.33 8.69
CA ALA A 36 -5.10 -3.02 7.46
C ALA A 36 -6.47 -3.70 7.59
N ARG A 37 -7.34 -3.46 6.62
CA ARG A 37 -8.66 -4.09 6.52
C ARG A 37 -8.69 -5.00 5.28
N PRO A 38 -9.54 -6.04 5.24
CA PRO A 38 -9.79 -6.76 4.00
C PRO A 38 -10.26 -5.80 2.91
N ALA A 39 -9.80 -6.00 1.68
CA ALA A 39 -10.29 -5.23 0.53
C ALA A 39 -11.81 -5.38 0.37
N ASP A 40 -12.49 -4.26 0.16
CA ASP A 40 -13.91 -4.20 -0.20
C ASP A 40 -14.07 -4.14 -1.73
N GLU A 41 -15.30 -3.93 -2.23
CA GLU A 41 -15.59 -3.89 -3.67
C GLU A 41 -14.87 -2.73 -4.39
N ASP A 42 -14.75 -1.56 -3.74
CA ASP A 42 -14.10 -0.37 -4.31
C ASP A 42 -12.57 -0.43 -4.23
N HIS A 43 -12.04 -1.27 -3.35
CA HIS A 43 -10.61 -1.51 -3.15
C HIS A 43 -10.17 -2.91 -3.58
N ALA A 44 -11.02 -3.60 -4.34
CA ALA A 44 -10.71 -4.89 -4.93
C ALA A 44 -9.50 -4.77 -5.86
N MET A 45 -8.67 -5.80 -5.91
CA MET A 45 -7.50 -5.82 -6.80
C MET A 45 -7.57 -7.05 -7.67
N THR A 46 -7.32 -6.85 -8.96
CA THR A 46 -7.07 -7.94 -9.90
C THR A 46 -5.58 -8.05 -10.09
N VAL A 47 -5.04 -9.25 -9.89
CA VAL A 47 -3.61 -9.51 -10.10
C VAL A 47 -3.47 -10.48 -11.26
N GLN A 48 -2.72 -10.05 -12.27
CA GLN A 48 -2.40 -10.83 -13.46
C GLN A 48 -0.89 -11.08 -13.52
N GLU A 49 -0.51 -12.32 -13.78
CA GLU A 49 0.89 -12.68 -14.01
C GLU A 49 1.24 -12.39 -15.46
N ILE A 50 2.21 -11.48 -15.67
CA ILE A 50 2.74 -11.12 -16.98
C ILE A 50 4.25 -11.32 -16.94
N GLU A 51 4.72 -12.39 -17.59
CA GLU A 51 6.14 -12.79 -17.60
C GLU A 51 6.70 -12.97 -16.18
N GLU A 52 7.63 -12.11 -15.76
CA GLU A 52 8.25 -12.10 -14.43
C GLU A 52 7.64 -11.03 -13.49
N ASP A 53 6.57 -10.36 -13.92
CA ASP A 53 5.91 -9.29 -13.16
C ASP A 53 4.46 -9.64 -12.82
N TRP A 54 3.95 -9.04 -11.75
CA TRP A 54 2.53 -8.93 -11.46
C TRP A 54 2.03 -7.58 -11.96
N TYR A 55 1.06 -7.64 -12.86
CA TYR A 55 0.28 -6.49 -13.27
C TYR A 55 -1.00 -6.45 -12.44
N ILE A 56 -1.11 -5.41 -11.62
CA ILE A 56 -2.14 -5.26 -10.62
C ILE A 56 -3.02 -4.09 -11.04
N THR A 57 -4.33 -4.33 -11.16
CA THR A 57 -5.32 -3.30 -11.45
C THR A 57 -6.32 -3.22 -10.31
N PHE A 58 -6.85 -2.03 -10.07
CA PHE A 58 -7.82 -1.77 -9.02
C PHE A 58 -8.85 -0.77 -9.54
N PRO A 59 -10.17 -1.02 -9.43
CA PRO A 59 -11.21 -0.14 -9.95
C PRO A 59 -11.45 1.05 -9.01
N HIS A 60 -10.39 1.73 -8.59
CA HIS A 60 -10.43 2.84 -7.64
C HIS A 60 -10.21 4.18 -8.36
N PRO A 61 -10.88 5.28 -7.95
CA PRO A 61 -10.62 6.61 -8.46
C PRO A 61 -9.17 7.04 -8.23
N MET A 62 -8.55 7.68 -9.22
CA MET A 62 -7.20 8.27 -9.10
C MET A 62 -7.26 9.77 -9.31
N ARG A 63 -8.12 10.47 -8.57
CA ARG A 63 -8.28 11.93 -8.65
C ARG A 63 -7.45 12.63 -7.58
N LYS A 64 -7.12 13.91 -7.77
CA LYS A 64 -6.38 14.72 -6.77
C LYS A 64 -6.90 14.58 -5.34
N GLU A 65 -8.21 14.54 -5.17
CA GLU A 65 -8.84 14.46 -3.85
C GLU A 65 -9.05 13.03 -3.35
N HIS A 66 -9.02 12.03 -4.23
CA HIS A 66 -9.28 10.62 -3.90
C HIS A 66 -8.47 9.70 -4.82
N PHE A 67 -7.41 9.09 -4.26
CA PHE A 67 -6.47 8.25 -5.00
C PHE A 67 -5.79 7.26 -4.07
N ILE A 68 -5.20 6.22 -4.64
CA ILE A 68 -4.31 5.33 -3.91
C ILE A 68 -2.95 5.99 -3.72
N ARG A 69 -2.51 6.16 -2.47
CA ARG A 69 -1.23 6.78 -2.10
C ARG A 69 -0.03 5.88 -2.37
N PHE A 70 -0.17 4.60 -2.06
CA PHE A 70 0.86 3.62 -2.29
C PHE A 70 0.29 2.21 -2.35
N ALA A 71 1.03 1.34 -3.02
CA ALA A 71 0.92 -0.10 -2.88
C ALA A 71 2.17 -0.64 -2.19
N ALA A 72 2.02 -1.66 -1.35
CA ALA A 72 3.14 -2.33 -0.74
C ALA A 72 2.99 -3.85 -0.80
N TYR A 73 4.00 -4.55 -1.29
CA TYR A 73 4.08 -5.99 -1.19
C TYR A 73 5.03 -6.38 -0.06
N ALA A 74 4.51 -7.00 0.99
CA ALA A 74 5.29 -7.49 2.11
C ALA A 74 5.52 -9.00 1.98
N ALA A 75 6.74 -9.36 1.60
CA ALA A 75 7.22 -10.73 1.57
C ALA A 75 7.70 -11.18 2.97
N THR A 76 8.29 -12.37 3.03
CA THR A 76 8.85 -12.91 4.27
C THR A 76 10.03 -12.09 4.81
N ASP A 77 10.90 -11.57 3.94
CA ASP A 77 12.16 -10.91 4.28
C ASP A 77 12.26 -9.44 3.83
N ARG A 78 11.39 -9.00 2.92
CA ARG A 78 11.44 -7.66 2.30
C ARG A 78 10.07 -7.04 2.10
N VAL A 79 10.05 -5.72 1.94
CA VAL A 79 8.88 -4.96 1.50
C VAL A 79 9.24 -4.19 0.25
N LEU A 80 8.43 -4.36 -0.79
CA LEU A 80 8.43 -3.48 -1.95
C LEU A 80 7.36 -2.42 -1.76
N LEU A 81 7.72 -1.14 -1.80
CA LEU A 81 6.79 -0.04 -1.66
C LEU A 81 6.80 0.78 -2.96
N VAL A 82 5.63 0.91 -3.58
CA VAL A 82 5.41 1.66 -4.82
C VAL A 82 4.52 2.85 -4.48
N ARG A 83 5.05 4.05 -4.66
CA ARG A 83 4.28 5.28 -4.47
C ARG A 83 3.42 5.53 -5.70
N LEU A 84 2.18 5.90 -5.46
CA LEU A 84 1.16 6.14 -6.46
C LEU A 84 0.71 7.61 -6.33
N TYR A 85 0.35 8.21 -7.45
CA TYR A 85 0.05 9.64 -7.56
C TYR A 85 -1.33 9.88 -8.15
N PRO A 86 -1.97 11.02 -7.85
CA PRO A 86 -3.20 11.39 -8.53
C PRO A 86 -3.03 11.48 -10.05
N GLU A 87 -4.13 11.29 -10.76
CA GLU A 87 -4.29 11.36 -12.22
C GLU A 87 -3.49 10.33 -13.02
N GLN A 88 -2.83 9.37 -12.36
CA GLN A 88 -2.22 8.22 -13.04
C GLN A 88 -3.24 7.08 -13.23
N GLY A 89 -2.89 6.07 -14.03
CA GLY A 89 -3.73 4.87 -14.20
C GLY A 89 -3.95 4.11 -12.87
N SER A 90 -5.12 3.49 -12.73
CA SER A 90 -5.46 2.64 -11.58
C SER A 90 -4.84 1.24 -11.70
N GLU A 91 -3.53 1.23 -11.96
CA GLU A 91 -2.72 0.06 -12.23
C GLU A 91 -1.30 0.24 -11.71
N LEU A 92 -0.62 -0.87 -11.45
CA LEU A 92 0.80 -0.89 -11.16
C LEU A 92 1.42 -2.23 -11.57
N ARG A 93 2.70 -2.19 -11.88
CA ARG A 93 3.50 -3.37 -12.23
C ARG A 93 4.63 -3.53 -11.21
N ILE A 94 4.75 -4.71 -10.62
CA ILE A 94 5.82 -5.06 -9.68
C ILE A 94 6.43 -6.41 -10.04
N PRO A 95 7.72 -6.64 -9.76
CA PRO A 95 8.33 -7.95 -9.95
C PRO A 95 7.63 -9.02 -9.12
N GLN A 96 7.48 -10.21 -9.70
CA GLN A 96 6.99 -11.38 -8.97
C GLN A 96 7.98 -11.76 -7.89
N LEU A 97 7.54 -11.63 -6.64
CA LEU A 97 8.36 -11.96 -5.48
C LEU A 97 7.93 -13.33 -4.94
N ARG A 98 8.74 -14.35 -5.24
CA ARG A 98 8.53 -15.73 -4.80
C ARG A 98 8.56 -15.84 -3.27
N GLY A 99 7.81 -16.80 -2.72
CA GLY A 99 7.82 -17.11 -1.28
C GLY A 99 6.61 -16.61 -0.49
N GLY A 100 5.54 -16.19 -1.18
CA GLY A 100 4.29 -15.75 -0.58
C GLY A 100 4.40 -14.39 0.11
N GLY A 101 3.29 -13.68 0.17
CA GLY A 101 3.27 -12.34 0.75
C GLY A 101 1.88 -11.77 0.91
N LYS A 102 1.85 -10.54 1.41
CA LYS A 102 0.63 -9.74 1.46
C LYS A 102 0.80 -8.51 0.61
N LEU A 103 -0.21 -8.22 -0.20
CA LEU A 103 -0.30 -6.97 -0.93
C LEU A 103 -1.17 -6.00 -0.14
N TYR A 104 -0.72 -4.76 -0.03
CA TYR A 104 -1.43 -3.69 0.64
C TYR A 104 -1.68 -2.54 -0.32
N LEU A 105 -2.86 -1.92 -0.22
CA LEU A 105 -3.20 -0.67 -0.88
C LEU A 105 -3.60 0.37 0.16
N CYS A 106 -3.02 1.55 0.09
CA CYS A 106 -3.45 2.67 0.93
C CYS A 106 -4.25 3.66 0.10
N CYS A 107 -5.55 3.75 0.35
CA CYS A 107 -6.38 4.84 -0.14
C CYS A 107 -6.08 6.13 0.63
N SER A 108 -6.17 7.27 -0.05
CA SER A 108 -5.97 8.58 0.55
C SER A 108 -7.05 8.96 1.57
N ARG A 109 -8.23 8.35 1.49
CA ARG A 109 -9.40 8.59 2.34
C ARG A 109 -9.76 7.41 3.22
N ASP A 110 -9.85 6.22 2.63
CA ASP A 110 -10.48 5.07 3.30
C ASP A 110 -9.49 4.19 4.09
N GLY A 111 -8.20 4.50 4.01
CA GLY A 111 -7.16 3.87 4.82
C GLY A 111 -6.41 2.76 4.09
N LEU A 112 -6.04 1.71 4.83
CA LEU A 112 -5.18 0.63 4.35
C LEU A 112 -5.98 -0.67 4.16
N PHE A 113 -5.83 -1.27 2.99
CA PHE A 113 -6.45 -2.54 2.61
C PHE A 113 -5.38 -3.60 2.39
N GLU A 114 -5.69 -4.85 2.74
CA GLU A 114 -4.82 -6.01 2.52
C GLU A 114 -5.49 -7.10 1.68
N ILE A 115 -4.70 -7.72 0.81
CA ILE A 115 -5.05 -8.90 0.02
C ILE A 115 -3.92 -9.93 0.15
N LYS A 116 -4.31 -11.20 0.26
CA LYS A 116 -3.36 -12.33 0.21
C LYS A 116 -3.17 -12.73 -1.25
N LEU A 117 -1.91 -12.71 -1.68
CA LEU A 117 -1.47 -13.30 -2.95
C LEU A 117 -1.00 -14.73 -2.72
#